data_AF-R7GM96-F1
#
_entry.id   AF-R7GM96-F1
#
_cell.length_a   1.000
_cell.length_b   1.000
_cell.length_c   1.000
_cell.angle_alpha   90.00
_cell.angle_beta   90.00
_cell.angle_gamma   90.00
#
_symmetry.space_group_name_H-M   'P 1'
#
loop_
_entity.id
_entity.type
_entity.pdbx_description
1 polymer ?
#
loop_
_entity_poly.entity_id
_entity_poly.type
_entity_poly.pdbx_seq_one_letter_code
_entity_poly.pdbx_strand_id
1 'polypeptide(L)' 'MFPFNDDPRTACIVCSHVLNKEEPITYISHDEDGMWQFLCGKEHTTDDARIVSLEEVYALDPSIGEVADMPCGCYMNKK' A
#
# COMPACT_ATOMS: atom_id res chain seq x y z
N MET A 1 -3.61 -16.50 2.02
CA MET A 1 -5.03 -16.06 2.06
C MET A 1 -4.98 -14.56 2.13
N PHE A 2 -5.80 -13.86 1.36
CA PHE A 2 -5.83 -12.40 1.36
C PHE A 2 -6.47 -11.91 2.68
N PRO A 3 -5.74 -11.17 3.52
CA PRO A 3 -6.19 -10.84 4.88
C PRO A 3 -7.06 -9.58 4.95
N PHE A 4 -7.16 -8.81 3.85
CA PHE A 4 -7.96 -7.59 3.81
C PHE A 4 -9.44 -7.92 3.68
N ASN A 5 -10.24 -7.10 4.35
CA ASN A 5 -11.69 -7.14 4.23
C ASN A 5 -12.18 -6.38 2.98
N ASP A 6 -11.34 -5.55 2.40
CA ASP A 6 -11.58 -4.84 1.14
C ASP A 6 -11.55 -5.78 -0.08
N ASP A 7 -12.09 -5.30 -1.21
CA ASP A 7 -12.03 -6.05 -2.45
C ASP A 7 -10.56 -6.20 -2.92
N PRO A 8 -10.13 -7.37 -3.41
CA PRO A 8 -8.78 -7.53 -3.97
C PRO A 8 -8.48 -6.53 -5.10
N ARG A 9 -9.51 -6.03 -5.81
CA ARG A 9 -9.39 -5.00 -6.84
C ARG A 9 -9.40 -3.57 -6.34
N THR A 10 -9.46 -3.35 -5.03
CA THR A 10 -9.40 -2.00 -4.44
C THR A 10 -8.15 -1.27 -4.93
N ALA A 11 -8.35 -0.03 -5.36
CA ALA A 11 -7.29 0.80 -5.90
C ALA A 11 -6.29 1.17 -4.80
N CYS A 12 -5.03 0.90 -5.07
CA CYS A 12 -3.92 1.14 -4.18
C CYS A 12 -2.89 2.02 -4.87
N ILE A 13 -2.52 3.11 -4.23
CA ILE A 13 -1.42 3.95 -4.67
C ILE A 13 -0.14 3.35 -4.07
N VAL A 14 0.81 3.01 -4.93
CA VAL A 14 2.11 2.48 -4.56
C VAL A 14 3.19 3.26 -5.27
N CYS A 15 4.38 3.38 -4.68
CA CYS A 15 5.50 3.97 -5.38
C CYS A 15 6.17 2.98 -6.36
N SER A 16 6.71 3.53 -7.44
CA SER A 16 7.57 2.84 -8.41
C SER A 16 8.69 2.04 -7.73
N HIS A 17 9.37 2.60 -6.71
CA HIS A 17 10.44 1.91 -5.97
C HIS A 17 9.98 0.61 -5.29
N VAL A 18 8.79 0.61 -4.67
CA VAL A 18 8.21 -0.60 -4.05
C VAL A 18 7.84 -1.60 -5.13
N LEU A 19 7.20 -1.14 -6.21
CA LEU A 19 6.85 -2.01 -7.35
C LEU A 19 8.08 -2.66 -7.99
N ASN A 20 9.17 -1.91 -8.11
CA ASN A 20 10.45 -2.38 -8.63
C ASN A 20 11.22 -3.25 -7.63
N LYS A 21 10.70 -3.44 -6.40
CA LYS A 21 11.37 -4.11 -5.28
C LYS A 21 12.73 -3.50 -4.91
N GLU A 22 12.89 -2.21 -5.16
CA GLU A 22 14.08 -1.45 -4.79
C GLU A 22 14.04 -1.05 -3.31
N GLU A 23 12.84 -0.74 -2.79
CA GLU A 23 12.64 -0.29 -1.42
C GLU A 23 11.42 -0.97 -0.78
N PRO A 24 11.44 -1.20 0.55
CA PRO A 24 10.30 -1.73 1.27
C PRO A 24 9.22 -0.66 1.50
N ILE A 25 8.00 -1.12 1.77
CA ILE A 25 6.89 -0.26 2.18
C ILE A 25 7.12 0.18 3.64
N THR A 26 7.33 1.47 3.84
CA THR A 26 7.50 2.06 5.16
C THR A 26 6.33 2.93 5.58
N TYR A 27 5.50 3.36 4.63
CA TYR A 27 4.33 4.18 4.89
C TYR A 27 3.09 3.48 4.35
N ILE A 28 2.09 3.31 5.21
CA ILE A 28 0.82 2.71 4.85
C ILE A 28 -0.30 3.62 5.31
N SER A 29 -1.19 4.03 4.42
CA SER A 29 -2.41 4.75 4.78
C SER A 29 -3.64 4.10 4.15
N HIS A 30 -4.73 4.16 4.90
CA HIS A 30 -6.06 3.81 4.43
C HIS A 30 -6.87 5.11 4.38
N ASP A 31 -7.12 5.62 3.19
CA ASP A 31 -7.90 6.84 2.98
C ASP A 31 -9.38 6.65 3.37
N GLU A 32 -10.07 7.76 3.63
CA GLU A 32 -11.51 7.75 3.96
C GLU A 32 -12.37 7.23 2.80
N ASP A 33 -11.90 7.37 1.56
CA ASP A 33 -12.54 6.84 0.35
C ASP A 33 -12.36 5.32 0.17
N GLY A 34 -11.68 4.63 1.11
CA GLY A 34 -11.41 3.19 1.03
C GLY A 34 -10.25 2.82 0.09
N MET A 35 -9.47 3.81 -0.34
CA MET A 35 -8.25 3.57 -1.10
C MET A 35 -7.07 3.34 -0.16
N TRP A 36 -6.16 2.48 -0.59
CA TRP A 36 -4.93 2.22 0.16
C TRP A 36 -3.74 2.93 -0.46
N GLN A 37 -2.78 3.30 0.37
CA GLN A 37 -1.56 3.98 -0.02
C GLN A 37 -0.37 3.29 0.63
N PHE A 38 0.55 2.80 -0.21
CA PHE A 38 1.76 2.07 0.17
C PHE A 38 2.99 2.76 -0.40
N LEU A 39 3.62 3.62 0.40
CA LEU A 39 4.76 4.42 -0.02
C LEU A 39 6.04 3.94 0.67
N CYS A 40 7.19 4.25 0.07
CA CYS A 40 8.47 4.06 0.73
C CYS A 40 8.88 5.34 1.47
N GLY A 41 9.97 5.27 2.22
CA GLY A 41 10.42 6.37 3.08
C GLY A 41 11.27 7.40 2.35
N LYS A 42 11.35 7.32 1.02
CA LYS A 42 12.18 8.19 0.18
C LYS A 42 11.38 9.38 -0.35
N GLU A 43 12.07 10.25 -1.06
CA GLU A 43 11.41 11.36 -1.75
C GLU A 43 10.67 10.80 -2.99
N HIS A 44 9.38 11.10 -3.08
CA HIS A 44 8.52 10.67 -4.18
C HIS A 44 8.13 11.87 -5.00
N THR A 45 8.31 11.78 -6.32
CA THR A 45 7.65 12.73 -7.22
C THR A 45 6.26 12.20 -7.60
N THR A 46 5.39 13.07 -8.10
CA THR A 46 4.09 12.65 -8.61
C THR A 46 4.19 11.65 -9.78
N ASP A 47 5.33 11.60 -10.47
CA ASP A 47 5.59 10.62 -11.53
C ASP A 47 5.88 9.21 -10.98
N ASP A 48 6.30 9.10 -9.71
CA ASP A 48 6.61 7.81 -9.07
C ASP A 48 5.37 7.10 -8.52
N ALA A 49 4.25 7.81 -8.38
CA ALA A 49 3.00 7.21 -7.95
C ALA A 49 2.44 6.29 -9.04
N ARG A 50 2.11 5.07 -8.66
CA ARG A 50 1.49 4.06 -9.51
C ARG A 50 0.23 3.57 -8.83
N ILE A 51 -0.82 3.33 -9.61
CA ILE A 51 -2.07 2.80 -9.10
C ILE A 51 -2.13 1.33 -9.51
N VAL A 52 -2.24 0.45 -8.53
CA VAL A 52 -2.37 -1.00 -8.72
C VAL A 52 -3.50 -1.53 -7.84
N SER A 53 -3.83 -2.81 -7.99
CA SER A 53 -4.83 -3.47 -7.15
C SER A 53 -4.23 -3.91 -5.82
N LEU A 54 -5.04 -3.94 -4.76
CA LEU A 54 -4.62 -4.39 -3.42
C LEU A 54 -4.05 -5.81 -3.44
N GLU A 55 -4.61 -6.69 -4.27
CA GLU A 55 -4.07 -8.04 -4.48
C GLU A 55 -2.65 -8.04 -5.06
N GLU A 56 -2.33 -7.12 -5.96
CA GLU A 56 -1.00 -7.01 -6.59
C GLU A 56 0.03 -6.53 -5.57
N VAL A 57 -0.33 -5.52 -4.76
CA VAL A 57 0.56 -5.07 -3.68
C VAL A 57 0.77 -6.18 -2.66
N TYR A 58 -0.29 -6.89 -2.27
CA TYR A 58 -0.18 -8.01 -1.32
C TYR A 58 0.64 -9.18 -1.88
N ALA A 59 0.52 -9.48 -3.17
CA ALA A 59 1.33 -10.48 -3.84
C ALA A 59 2.81 -10.06 -3.91
N LEU A 60 3.08 -8.76 -4.02
CA LEU A 60 4.42 -8.20 -4.05
C LEU A 60 5.07 -8.16 -2.66
N ASP A 61 4.34 -7.69 -1.66
CA ASP A 61 4.75 -7.61 -0.26
C ASP A 61 3.64 -8.11 0.66
N PRO A 62 3.70 -9.38 1.11
CA PRO A 62 2.67 -9.94 1.99
C PRO A 62 2.68 -9.35 3.41
N SER A 63 3.70 -8.56 3.78
CA SER A 63 3.81 -7.92 5.10
C SER A 63 2.79 -6.82 5.29
N ILE A 64 2.16 -6.31 4.22
CA ILE A 64 1.01 -5.40 4.34
C ILE A 64 -0.20 -6.10 4.96
N GLY A 65 -0.23 -7.44 4.95
CA GLY A 65 -1.31 -8.20 5.58
C GLY A 65 -1.44 -7.95 7.08
N GLU A 66 -0.38 -7.46 7.73
CA GLU A 66 -0.39 -7.09 9.15
C GLU A 66 -1.29 -5.88 9.45
N VAL A 67 -1.52 -5.03 8.45
CA VAL A 67 -2.36 -3.82 8.57
C VAL A 67 -3.71 -3.97 7.91
N ALA A 68 -4.07 -5.17 7.48
CA ALA A 68 -5.32 -5.44 6.77
C ALA A 68 -6.59 -5.15 7.58
N ASP A 69 -6.49 -5.07 8.90
CA ASP A 69 -7.56 -4.71 9.83
C ASP A 69 -7.61 -3.20 10.13
N MET A 70 -6.75 -2.39 9.49
CA MET A 70 -6.66 -0.96 9.75
C MET A 70 -7.92 -0.23 9.25
N PRO A 71 -8.57 0.58 10.12
CA PRO A 71 -9.74 1.35 9.72
C PRO A 71 -9.40 2.45 8.71
N CYS A 72 -10.39 2.86 7.92
CA CYS A 72 -10.25 4.01 7.03
C CYS A 72 -9.97 5.31 7.81
N GLY A 73 -9.23 6.23 7.19
CA GLY A 73 -8.73 7.45 7.81
C GLY A 73 -7.51 7.26 8.73
N CYS A 74 -6.94 6.05 8.81
CA CYS A 74 -5.74 5.77 9.60
C CYS A 74 -4.50 5.56 8.72
N TYR A 75 -3.34 5.84 9.32
CA TYR A 75 -2.05 5.61 8.69
C TYR A 75 -1.05 5.01 9.70
N MET A 76 -0.09 4.26 9.18
CA MET A 76 0.99 3.62 9.92
C MET A 76 2.31 3.83 9.19
N ASN A 77 3.35 4.07 9.99
CA ASN A 77 4.72 4.11 9.51
C ASN A 77 5.46 2.89 10.08
N LYS A 78 5.93 2.00 9.22
CA LYS A 78 6.88 0.94 9.59
C LYS A 78 8.27 1.61 9.71
N LYS A 79 8.77 1.72 10.94
CA LYS A 79 10.12 2.20 11.25
C LYS A 79 11.13 1.06 11.24
#